data_AF-A0A4R3MWG4-F1
#
_entry.id   AF-A0A4R3MWG4-F1
#
_cell.length_a   1.000
_cell.length_b   1.000
_cell.length_c   1.000
_cell.angle_alpha   90.00
_cell.angle_beta   90.00
_cell.angle_gamma   90.00
#
_symmetry.space_group_name_H-M   'P 1'
#
loop_
_entity.id
_entity.type
_entity.pdbx_description
1 polymer ?
#
loop_
_entity_poly.entity_id
_entity_poly.type
_entity_poly.pdbx_seq_one_letter_code
_entity_poly.pdbx_strand_id
1 'polypeptide(L)'
;MFPMPSSTQLYVFLIATVLFAMLTGCQALPSARQTVIPPTDVPGQECVARCDLPYSQCEQRQRLRETQCQQDFKQISDDHAACIAAKGRQCLQPVPCQGADMGICATQREECVLTCGGQVESRPEIWPWKSRDASQPAPEASP
;
A
#
# COMPACT_ATOMS: atom_id res chain seq x y z
N MET A 1 -5.05 -5.43 53.05
CA MET A 1 -4.38 -6.71 52.75
C MET A 1 -4.40 -6.87 51.24
N PHE A 2 -3.32 -6.48 50.55
CA PHE A 2 -3.26 -6.50 49.08
C PHE A 2 -2.71 -7.87 48.62
N PRO A 3 -3.39 -8.57 47.71
CA PRO A 3 -2.88 -9.85 47.20
C PRO A 3 -1.61 -9.60 46.40
N MET A 4 -0.52 -10.25 46.80
CA MET A 4 0.72 -10.26 46.02
C MET A 4 0.50 -11.10 44.76
N PRO A 5 0.75 -10.57 43.55
CA PRO A 5 0.65 -11.34 42.33
C PRO A 5 1.73 -12.43 42.33
N SER A 6 1.31 -13.66 42.02
CA SER A 6 2.22 -14.80 41.85
C SER A 6 3.14 -14.58 40.64
N SER A 7 4.38 -15.06 40.72
CA SER A 7 5.40 -14.90 39.66
C SER A 7 4.95 -15.35 38.26
N THR A 8 3.99 -16.27 38.19
CA THR A 8 3.37 -16.72 36.94
C THR A 8 2.51 -15.65 36.27
N GLN A 9 1.80 -14.82 37.03
CA GLN A 9 1.03 -13.72 36.44
C GLN A 9 1.94 -12.66 35.84
N LEU A 10 3.06 -12.36 36.51
CA LEU A 10 4.02 -11.37 36.05
C LEU A 10 4.66 -11.78 34.70
N TYR A 11 4.93 -13.09 34.53
CA TYR A 11 5.41 -13.64 33.27
C TYR A 11 4.38 -13.56 32.14
N VAL A 12 3.10 -13.87 32.42
CA VAL A 12 2.03 -13.79 31.42
C VAL A 12 1.83 -12.35 30.94
N PHE A 13 1.87 -11.38 31.86
CA PHE A 13 1.78 -9.96 31.50
C PHE A 13 2.97 -9.50 30.63
N LEU A 14 4.20 -9.92 30.94
CA LEU A 14 5.38 -9.59 30.12
C LEU A 14 5.32 -10.19 28.72
N ILE A 15 4.86 -11.44 28.58
CA ILE A 15 4.71 -12.07 27.27
C ILE A 15 3.62 -11.36 26.46
N ALA A 16 2.49 -11.02 27.08
CA ALA A 16 1.40 -10.33 26.42
C ALA A 16 1.79 -8.94 25.91
N THR A 17 2.56 -8.16 26.67
CA THR A 17 3.01 -6.82 26.25
C THR A 17 4.04 -6.88 25.12
N VAL A 18 4.96 -7.86 25.15
CA VAL A 18 5.91 -8.09 24.05
C VAL A 18 5.19 -8.49 22.76
N LEU A 19 4.19 -9.38 22.86
CA LEU A 19 3.34 -9.76 21.72
C LEU A 19 2.57 -8.56 21.17
N PHE A 20 1.97 -7.74 22.04
CA PHE A 20 1.26 -6.53 21.61
C PHE A 20 2.18 -5.52 20.94
N ALA A 21 3.38 -5.30 21.49
CA ALA A 21 4.37 -4.39 20.92
C ALA A 21 4.82 -4.85 19.51
N MET A 22 5.05 -6.15 19.33
CA MET A 22 5.37 -6.75 18.02
C MET A 22 4.23 -6.58 17.00
N LEU A 23 2.97 -6.68 17.43
CA LEU A 23 1.80 -6.52 16.55
C LEU A 23 1.54 -5.06 16.15
N THR A 24 1.87 -4.09 17.01
CA THR A 24 1.67 -2.67 16.73
C THR A 24 2.79 -2.02 15.89
N GLY A 25 3.93 -2.68 15.73
CA GLY A 25 5.12 -2.11 15.08
C GLY A 25 5.05 -1.94 13.55
N CYS A 26 4.08 -2.53 12.86
CA CYS A 26 4.06 -2.54 11.39
C CYS A 26 3.07 -1.56 10.72
N GLN A 27 2.26 -0.80 11.48
CA GLN A 27 1.05 -0.15 10.90
C GLN A 27 0.97 1.37 11.07
N ALA A 28 1.97 2.01 11.67
CA ALA A 28 1.90 3.42 12.07
C ALA A 28 2.97 4.30 11.41
N LEU A 29 3.25 4.09 10.13
CA LEU A 29 3.96 5.10 9.33
C LEU A 29 2.94 5.80 8.44
N PRO A 30 2.69 7.11 8.63
CA PRO A 30 1.85 7.87 7.73
C PRO A 30 2.45 7.79 6.34
N SER A 31 1.65 7.41 5.35
CA SER A 31 2.03 7.35 3.94
C SER A 31 2.34 8.76 3.44
N ALA A 32 3.56 9.24 3.69
CA ALA A 32 4.07 10.44 3.05
C ALA A 32 4.11 10.15 1.54
N ARG A 33 3.29 10.87 0.76
CA ARG A 33 3.32 10.79 -0.69
C ARG A 33 4.67 11.33 -1.16
N GLN A 34 5.60 10.41 -1.43
CA GLN A 34 6.93 10.73 -1.93
C GLN A 34 6.82 11.01 -3.42
N THR A 35 7.07 12.24 -3.83
CA THR A 35 7.15 12.58 -5.25
C THR A 35 8.62 12.62 -5.65
N VAL A 36 9.00 11.79 -6.62
CA VAL A 36 10.37 11.75 -7.14
C VAL A 36 10.55 12.90 -8.14
N ILE A 37 11.50 13.78 -7.86
CA ILE A 37 11.90 14.85 -8.78
C ILE A 37 13.09 14.32 -9.60
N PRO A 38 12.99 14.29 -10.95
CA PRO A 38 14.08 13.83 -11.79
C PRO A 38 15.28 14.79 -11.72
N PRO A 39 16.51 14.27 -11.86
CA PRO A 39 17.72 15.09 -11.88
C PRO A 39 17.71 16.08 -13.05
N THR A 40 18.15 17.32 -12.78
CA THR A 40 18.27 18.39 -13.80
C THR A 40 19.56 18.29 -14.63
N ASP A 41 20.52 17.47 -14.22
CA ASP A 41 21.78 17.30 -14.93
C ASP A 41 21.60 16.45 -16.20
N VAL A 42 22.23 16.84 -17.30
CA VAL A 42 22.23 16.10 -18.58
C VAL A 42 22.54 14.59 -18.41
N PRO A 43 23.60 14.17 -17.69
CA PRO A 43 23.85 12.74 -17.47
C PRO A 43 22.76 12.04 -16.65
N GLY A 44 22.12 12.76 -15.72
CA GLY A 44 20.99 12.25 -14.93
C GLY A 44 19.76 12.01 -15.79
N GLN A 45 19.47 12.89 -16.75
CA GLN A 45 18.34 12.73 -17.67
C GLN A 45 18.54 11.54 -18.61
N GLU A 46 19.76 11.32 -19.12
CA GLU A 46 20.07 10.13 -19.91
C GLU A 46 19.91 8.83 -19.11
N CYS A 47 20.25 8.85 -17.82
CA CYS A 47 20.02 7.72 -16.92
C CYS A 47 18.52 7.46 -16.73
N VAL A 48 17.72 8.50 -16.47
CA VAL A 48 16.26 8.39 -16.33
C VAL A 48 15.59 7.84 -17.59
N ALA A 49 16.05 8.23 -18.78
CA ALA A 49 15.52 7.69 -20.04
C ALA A 49 15.71 6.16 -20.15
N ARG A 50 16.75 5.60 -19.51
CA ARG A 50 16.96 4.14 -19.46
C ARG A 50 15.97 3.43 -18.54
N CYS A 51 15.34 4.13 -17.60
CA CYS A 51 14.30 3.59 -16.72
C CYS A 51 12.96 3.36 -17.45
N ASP A 52 12.73 3.98 -18.61
CA ASP A 52 11.47 3.83 -19.34
C ASP A 52 11.35 2.46 -20.03
N LEU A 53 12.47 1.84 -20.41
CA LEU A 53 12.47 0.47 -20.95
C LEU A 53 12.00 -0.58 -19.93
N PRO A 54 12.57 -0.71 -18.71
CA PRO A 54 12.07 -1.67 -17.72
C PRO A 54 10.64 -1.33 -17.26
N TYR A 55 10.27 -0.04 -17.24
CA TYR A 55 8.90 0.38 -16.95
C TYR A 55 7.89 -0.15 -17.99
N SER A 56 8.13 0.11 -19.28
CA SER A 56 7.28 -0.40 -20.36
C SER A 56 7.21 -1.93 -20.40
N GLN A 57 8.33 -2.61 -20.12
CA GLN A 57 8.33 -4.07 -19.99
C GLN A 57 7.47 -4.55 -18.81
N CYS A 58 7.50 -3.83 -17.69
CA CYS A 58 6.63 -4.11 -16.56
C CYS A 58 5.16 -3.97 -16.94
N GLU A 59 4.78 -2.85 -17.57
CA GLU A 59 3.41 -2.62 -18.03
C GLU A 59 2.92 -3.74 -18.97
N GLN A 60 3.75 -4.11 -19.94
CA GLN A 60 3.41 -5.19 -20.89
C GLN A 60 3.15 -6.50 -20.16
N ARG A 61 3.98 -6.86 -19.17
CA ARG A 61 3.77 -8.06 -18.36
C ARG A 61 2.48 -7.99 -17.55
N GLN A 62 2.17 -6.85 -16.92
CA GLN A 62 0.95 -6.69 -16.13
C GLN A 62 -0.30 -6.81 -17.01
N ARG A 63 -0.29 -6.17 -18.19
CA ARG A 63 -1.38 -6.28 -19.17
C ARG A 63 -1.54 -7.70 -19.69
N LEU A 64 -0.45 -8.41 -19.95
CA LEU A 64 -0.50 -9.80 -20.40
C LEU A 64 -1.12 -10.71 -19.32
N ARG A 65 -0.72 -10.54 -18.06
CA ARG A 65 -1.30 -11.28 -16.93
C ARG A 65 -2.80 -11.04 -16.79
N GLU A 66 -3.22 -9.78 -16.89
CA GLU A 66 -4.64 -9.44 -16.81
C GLU A 66 -5.42 -10.03 -17.99
N THR A 67 -4.86 -9.95 -19.21
CA THR A 67 -5.47 -10.55 -20.41
C THR A 67 -5.63 -12.05 -20.25
N GLN A 68 -4.61 -12.73 -19.73
CA GLN A 68 -4.64 -14.17 -19.50
C GLN A 68 -5.69 -14.52 -18.43
N CYS A 69 -5.73 -13.78 -17.32
CA CYS A 69 -6.76 -13.95 -16.30
C CYS A 69 -8.16 -13.80 -16.88
N GLN A 70 -8.41 -12.81 -17.74
CA GLN A 70 -9.73 -12.60 -18.35
C GLN A 70 -10.14 -13.74 -19.28
N GLN A 71 -9.17 -14.31 -20.02
CA GLN A 71 -9.42 -15.49 -20.85
C GLN A 71 -9.77 -16.71 -19.99
N ASP A 72 -9.00 -16.96 -18.94
CA ASP A 72 -9.23 -18.07 -18.01
C ASP A 72 -10.57 -17.90 -17.27
N PHE A 73 -10.88 -16.69 -16.80
CA PHE A 73 -12.15 -16.37 -16.16
C PHE A 73 -13.33 -16.68 -17.08
N LYS A 74 -13.23 -16.27 -18.35
CA LYS A 74 -14.28 -16.54 -19.34
C LYS A 74 -14.49 -18.05 -19.50
N GLN A 75 -13.41 -18.80 -19.70
CA GLN A 75 -13.50 -20.26 -19.85
C GLN A 75 -14.11 -20.92 -18.60
N ILE A 76 -13.63 -20.59 -17.40
CA ILE A 76 -14.14 -21.15 -16.15
C ILE A 76 -15.59 -20.73 -15.93
N SER A 77 -15.99 -19.53 -16.33
CA SER A 77 -17.36 -19.07 -16.22
C SER A 77 -18.32 -19.85 -17.13
N ASP A 78 -17.88 -20.18 -18.34
CA ASP A 78 -18.64 -21.02 -19.28
C ASP A 78 -18.77 -22.45 -18.72
N ASP A 79 -17.67 -23.02 -18.21
CA ASP A 79 -17.66 -24.35 -17.56
C ASP A 79 -18.55 -24.40 -16.32
N HIS A 80 -18.54 -23.33 -15.51
CA HIS A 80 -19.39 -23.19 -14.34
C HIS A 80 -20.88 -23.14 -14.73
N ALA A 81 -21.23 -22.38 -15.77
CA ALA A 81 -22.60 -22.32 -16.28
C ALA A 81 -23.06 -23.70 -16.79
N ALA A 82 -22.21 -24.42 -17.52
CA ALA A 82 -22.47 -25.79 -17.95
C ALA A 82 -22.66 -26.76 -16.77
N CYS A 83 -21.83 -26.65 -15.72
CA CYS A 83 -21.96 -27.46 -14.51
C CYS A 83 -23.30 -27.23 -13.79
N ILE A 84 -23.72 -25.97 -13.66
CA ILE A 84 -25.03 -25.61 -13.09
C ILE A 84 -26.15 -26.20 -13.94
N ALA A 85 -26.08 -26.08 -15.26
CA ALA A 85 -27.08 -26.63 -16.17
C ALA A 85 -27.20 -28.16 -16.05
N ALA A 86 -26.08 -28.84 -15.82
CA ALA A 86 -26.03 -30.29 -15.58
C ALA A 86 -26.45 -30.71 -14.16
N LYS A 87 -26.84 -29.77 -13.28
CA LYS A 87 -27.16 -30.00 -11.87
C LYS A 87 -26.00 -30.66 -11.10
N GLY A 88 -24.76 -30.28 -11.44
CA GLY A 88 -23.58 -30.67 -10.69
C GLY A 88 -23.66 -30.20 -9.23
N ARG A 89 -23.18 -31.01 -8.29
CA ARG A 89 -23.25 -30.69 -6.85
C ARG A 89 -22.14 -29.76 -6.38
N GLN A 90 -21.05 -29.63 -7.14
CA GLN A 90 -19.86 -28.85 -6.79
C GLN A 90 -19.33 -28.17 -8.05
N CYS A 91 -19.94 -27.03 -8.39
CA CYS A 91 -19.47 -26.20 -9.51
C CYS A 91 -18.43 -25.20 -8.98
N LEU A 92 -17.28 -25.11 -9.66
CA LEU A 92 -16.21 -24.19 -9.26
C LEU A 92 -16.61 -22.76 -9.58
N GLN A 93 -16.72 -21.91 -8.57
CA GLN A 93 -17.06 -20.51 -8.76
C GLN A 93 -15.85 -19.76 -9.38
N PRO A 94 -16.02 -19.08 -10.52
CA PRO A 94 -14.95 -18.27 -11.10
C PRO A 94 -14.65 -17.06 -10.21
N VAL A 95 -13.36 -16.76 -10.03
CA VAL A 95 -12.87 -15.62 -9.24
C VAL A 95 -12.54 -14.46 -10.17
N PRO A 96 -13.03 -13.23 -9.90
CA PRO A 96 -12.78 -12.09 -10.78
C PRO A 96 -11.29 -11.70 -10.79
N CYS A 97 -10.83 -11.19 -11.93
CA CYS A 97 -9.50 -10.63 -12.09
C CYS A 97 -9.36 -9.33 -11.29
N GLN A 98 -8.21 -9.13 -10.65
CA GLN A 98 -7.94 -7.95 -9.81
C GLN A 98 -7.42 -6.74 -10.60
N GLY A 99 -7.29 -6.86 -11.92
CA GLY A 99 -6.71 -5.83 -12.77
C GLY A 99 -5.19 -5.88 -12.80
N ALA A 100 -4.62 -5.21 -13.82
CA ALA A 100 -3.18 -4.99 -13.91
C ALA A 100 -2.71 -4.02 -12.81
N ASP A 101 -1.90 -4.48 -11.87
CA ASP A 101 -1.30 -3.63 -10.84
C ASP A 101 -0.15 -2.80 -11.43
N MET A 102 -0.50 -1.60 -11.88
CA MET A 102 0.45 -0.63 -12.42
C MET A 102 1.24 0.11 -11.33
N GLY A 103 0.81 0.03 -10.06
CA GLY A 103 1.51 0.64 -8.94
C GLY A 103 2.92 0.07 -8.79
N ILE A 104 3.07 -1.24 -8.95
CA ILE A 104 4.37 -1.93 -8.92
C ILE A 104 5.31 -1.37 -10.00
N CYS A 105 4.82 -1.13 -11.21
CA CYS A 105 5.63 -0.59 -12.30
C CYS A 105 6.05 0.86 -12.01
N ALA A 106 5.14 1.67 -11.44
CA ALA A 106 5.46 3.03 -11.03
C ALA A 106 6.55 3.06 -9.95
N THR A 107 6.42 2.25 -8.90
CA THR A 107 7.43 2.13 -7.84
C THR A 107 8.80 1.70 -8.38
N GLN A 108 8.85 0.71 -9.28
CA GLN A 108 10.12 0.31 -9.90
C GLN A 108 10.77 1.45 -10.72
N ARG A 109 9.97 2.25 -11.42
CA ARG A 109 10.48 3.40 -12.16
C ARG A 109 10.98 4.48 -11.21
N GLU A 110 10.25 4.76 -10.14
CA GLU A 110 10.65 5.69 -9.09
C GLU A 110 11.99 5.30 -8.46
N GLU A 111 12.17 4.04 -8.07
CA GLU A 111 13.44 3.51 -7.55
C GLU A 111 14.60 3.66 -8.55
N CYS A 112 14.32 3.44 -9.84
CA CYS A 112 15.31 3.62 -10.90
C CYS A 112 15.71 5.10 -11.04
N VAL A 113 14.75 6.02 -11.03
CA VAL A 113 15.00 7.46 -11.10
C VAL A 113 15.79 7.94 -9.88
N LEU A 114 15.51 7.43 -8.69
CA LEU A 114 16.28 7.73 -7.48
C LEU A 114 17.74 7.28 -7.61
N THR A 115 17.98 6.10 -8.20
CA THR A 115 19.34 5.61 -8.47
C THR A 115 20.09 6.50 -9.46
N CYS A 116 19.37 7.14 -10.38
CA CYS A 116 19.92 8.11 -11.33
C CYS A 116 20.21 9.50 -10.72
N GLY A 117 20.06 9.67 -9.40
CA GLY A 117 20.26 10.96 -8.72
C GLY A 117 18.98 11.79 -8.57
N GLY A 118 17.81 11.19 -8.80
CA GLY A 118 16.53 11.81 -8.44
C GLY A 118 16.43 12.04 -6.93
N GLN A 119 15.77 13.12 -6.53
CA GLN A 119 15.54 13.41 -5.12
C GLN A 119 14.11 13.05 -4.73
N VAL A 120 13.97 12.49 -3.53
CA VAL A 120 12.66 12.29 -2.89
C VAL A 120 12.29 13.59 -2.20
N GLU A 121 11.31 14.32 -2.74
CA GLU A 121 10.69 15.39 -1.98
C GLU A 121 9.49 14.80 -1.24
N SER A 122 9.65 14.58 0.06
CA SER A 122 8.56 14.19 0.94
C SER A 122 7.77 15.44 1.28
N ARG A 123 6.70 15.71 0.52
CA ARG A 123 5.75 16.74 0.93
C ARG A 123 4.98 16.20 2.13
N PRO A 124 5.12 16.78 3.35
CA PRO A 124 4.26 16.40 4.45
C PRO A 124 2.83 16.74 4.03
N GLU A 125 1.96 15.73 4.03
CA GLU A 125 0.54 15.91 3.78
C GLU A 125 -0.01 16.74 4.95
N ILE A 126 -0.15 18.05 4.75
CA ILE A 126 -0.69 18.97 5.73
C ILE A 126 -2.16 18.61 5.88
N TRP A 127 -2.48 17.81 6.89
CA TRP A 127 -3.85 17.47 7.20
C TRP A 127 -4.62 18.75 7.61
N PRO A 128 -5.78 19.05 7.01
CA PRO A 128 -6.46 20.35 7.15
C PRO A 128 -7.12 20.61 8.52
N TRP A 129 -7.06 19.67 9.46
CA TRP A 129 -7.82 19.76 10.72
C TRP A 129 -7.18 20.63 11.82
N LYS A 130 -5.92 21.06 11.68
CA LYS A 130 -5.21 21.88 12.69
C LYS A 130 -5.37 23.39 12.47
N SER A 131 -6.60 23.86 12.24
CA SER A 131 -6.89 25.31 12.06
C SER A 131 -7.99 25.84 12.96
N ARG A 132 -8.52 25.05 13.92
CA ARG A 132 -9.69 25.43 14.72
C ARG A 132 -9.42 25.94 16.14
N ASP A 133 -8.16 26.15 16.54
CA ASP A 133 -7.84 26.62 17.90
C ASP A 133 -7.40 28.10 17.99
N ALA A 134 -7.45 28.86 16.90
CA ALA A 134 -7.02 30.26 16.87
C ALA A 134 -8.17 31.28 16.92
N SER A 135 -9.36 30.91 17.40
CA SER A 135 -10.51 31.83 17.52
C SER A 135 -11.27 31.63 18.82
N GLN A 136 -10.57 31.73 19.95
CA GLN A 136 -11.21 32.05 21.22
C GLN A 136 -10.91 33.51 21.54
N PRO A 137 -11.88 34.44 21.42
CA PRO A 137 -11.70 35.79 21.94
C PRO A 137 -11.56 35.73 23.46
N ALA A 138 -10.55 36.42 23.99
CA ALA A 138 -10.27 36.51 25.42
C ALA A 138 -11.49 37.07 26.18
N PRO A 139 -11.83 36.53 27.36
CA PRO A 139 -12.86 37.14 28.20
C PRO A 139 -12.37 38.51 28.69
N GLU A 140 -13.10 39.54 28.27
CA GLU A 140 -12.98 40.92 28.76
C GLU A 140 -13.22 40.92 30.28
N ALA A 141 -12.16 41.17 31.03
CA ALA A 141 -12.25 41.45 32.46
C ALA A 141 -12.66 42.90 32.64
N SER A 142 -13.74 43.16 33.38
CA SER A 142 -13.97 44.34 34.26
C SER A 142 -15.42 44.35 34.78
N PRO A 143 -15.73 45.05 35.88
CA PRO A 143 -14.89 45.56 36.97
C PRO A 143 -15.08 44.81 38.31
#